data_AF-A0A564YRF8-F1
#
_entry.id   AF-A0A564YRF8-F1
#
_cell.length_a   1.000
_cell.length_b   1.000
_cell.length_c   1.000
_cell.angle_alpha   90.00
_cell.angle_beta   90.00
_cell.angle_gamma   90.00
#
_symmetry.space_group_name_H-M   'P 1'
#
loop_
_entity.id
_entity.type
_entity.pdbx_description
1 polymer ?
#
loop_
_entity_poly.entity_id
_entity_poly.type
_entity_poly.pdbx_seq_one_letter_code
_entity_poly.pdbx_strand_id
1 'polypeptide(L)'
;MVSKLEALRQHQAKRIAGLQSKTQRQSTLEVQKAQELSAAKSFLIENRQKHLRLLNFRNTLGRLLGIDAWLCPNPEALIIQRIQQILMNYSTQGRGLYSQPIATPFPTLQPSFSASQLPALTYSKDGPLDTTAPVSNTSTVNFAKQNPSGPYQSAPKTVS
;
A
#
# COMPACT_ATOMS: atom_id res chain seq x y z
N MET A 1 -11.12 -66.38 -20.15
CA MET A 1 -11.06 -65.64 -18.87
C MET A 1 -9.91 -64.64 -18.78
N VAL A 2 -8.72 -64.94 -19.34
CA VAL A 2 -7.51 -64.09 -19.27
C VAL A 2 -7.73 -62.65 -19.78
N SER A 3 -8.46 -62.46 -20.90
CA SER A 3 -8.74 -61.13 -21.47
C SER A 3 -9.58 -60.20 -20.57
N LYS A 4 -10.57 -60.73 -19.83
CA LYS A 4 -11.36 -59.94 -18.87
C LYS A 4 -10.51 -59.45 -17.69
N LEU A 5 -9.57 -60.29 -17.23
CA LEU A 5 -8.68 -59.95 -16.13
C LEU A 5 -7.70 -58.85 -16.54
N GLU A 6 -7.17 -58.93 -17.76
CA GLU A 6 -6.27 -57.91 -18.31
C GLU A 6 -6.99 -56.56 -18.52
N ALA A 7 -8.24 -56.59 -19.01
CA ALA A 7 -9.06 -55.38 -19.13
C ALA A 7 -9.35 -54.72 -17.77
N LEU A 8 -9.64 -55.52 -16.73
CA LEU A 8 -9.84 -55.03 -15.37
C LEU A 8 -8.54 -54.42 -14.81
N ARG A 9 -7.39 -55.07 -15.03
CA ARG A 9 -6.06 -54.58 -14.63
C ARG A 9 -5.76 -53.22 -15.26
N GLN A 10 -6.00 -53.08 -16.56
CA GLN A 10 -5.78 -51.81 -17.27
C GLN A 10 -6.75 -50.71 -16.79
N HIS A 11 -8.02 -51.04 -16.55
CA HIS A 11 -8.98 -50.10 -15.99
C HIS A 11 -8.58 -49.61 -14.59
N GLN A 12 -8.12 -50.52 -13.73
CA GLN A 12 -7.58 -50.17 -12.40
C GLN A 12 -6.33 -49.31 -12.50
N ALA A 13 -5.37 -49.68 -13.38
CA ALA A 13 -4.17 -48.89 -13.61
C ALA A 13 -4.49 -47.47 -14.08
N LYS A 14 -5.47 -47.31 -14.99
CA LYS A 14 -5.94 -46.00 -15.45
C LYS A 14 -6.58 -45.18 -14.32
N ARG A 15 -7.37 -45.80 -13.43
CA ARG A 15 -7.94 -45.13 -12.26
C ARG A 15 -6.85 -44.68 -11.29
N ILE A 16 -5.86 -45.52 -11.01
CA ILE A 16 -4.74 -45.18 -10.12
C ILE A 16 -3.93 -44.02 -10.71
N ALA A 17 -3.57 -44.08 -11.99
CA ALA A 17 -2.85 -42.99 -12.66
C ALA A 17 -3.65 -41.67 -12.62
N GLY A 18 -4.97 -41.73 -12.81
CA GLY A 18 -5.85 -40.57 -12.69
C GLY A 18 -5.88 -39.97 -11.28
N LEU A 19 -5.89 -40.82 -10.24
CA LEU A 19 -5.84 -40.37 -8.85
C LEU A 19 -4.47 -39.77 -8.48
N GLN A 20 -3.38 -40.39 -8.93
CA GLN A 20 -2.02 -39.88 -8.75
C GLN A 20 -1.86 -38.51 -9.41
N SER A 21 -2.34 -38.35 -10.65
CA SER A 21 -2.30 -37.06 -11.36
C SER A 21 -3.10 -35.96 -10.62
N LYS A 22 -4.29 -36.29 -10.11
CA LYS A 22 -5.09 -35.35 -9.30
C LYS A 22 -4.38 -34.96 -8.00
N THR A 23 -3.82 -35.94 -7.30
CA THR A 23 -3.08 -35.71 -6.04
C THR A 23 -1.86 -34.84 -6.26
N GLN A 24 -1.09 -35.11 -7.33
CA GLN A 24 0.09 -34.31 -7.68
C GLN A 24 -0.29 -32.87 -8.02
N ARG A 25 -1.35 -32.66 -8.81
CA ARG A 25 -1.85 -31.31 -9.12
C ARG A 25 -2.27 -30.57 -7.85
N GLN A 26 -3.01 -31.22 -6.97
CA GLN A 26 -3.42 -30.62 -5.70
C GLN A 26 -2.21 -30.23 -4.84
N SER A 27 -1.23 -31.12 -4.71
CA SER A 27 0.01 -30.83 -3.97
C SER A 27 0.75 -29.62 -4.55
N THR A 28 0.88 -29.51 -5.88
CA THR A 28 1.52 -28.34 -6.49
C THR A 28 0.78 -27.03 -6.23
N LEU A 29 -0.56 -27.06 -6.22
CA LEU A 29 -1.39 -25.89 -5.90
C LEU A 29 -1.25 -25.48 -4.43
N GLU A 30 -1.18 -26.45 -3.52
CA GLU A 30 -0.97 -26.18 -2.10
C GLU A 30 0.40 -25.57 -1.82
N VAL A 31 1.45 -26.07 -2.50
CA VAL A 31 2.80 -25.50 -2.40
C VAL A 31 2.84 -24.06 -2.94
N GLN A 32 2.22 -23.80 -4.10
CA GLN A 32 2.12 -22.45 -4.67
C GLN A 32 1.38 -21.51 -3.71
N LYS A 33 0.23 -21.95 -3.17
CA LYS A 33 -0.54 -21.17 -2.21
C LYS A 33 0.26 -20.87 -0.94
N ALA A 34 1.01 -21.84 -0.42
CA ALA A 34 1.87 -21.65 0.73
C ALA A 34 2.99 -20.64 0.45
N GLN A 35 3.58 -20.70 -0.76
CA GLN A 35 4.60 -19.75 -1.21
C GLN A 35 4.04 -18.33 -1.37
N GLU A 36 2.88 -18.17 -2.00
CA GLU A 36 2.19 -16.89 -2.14
C GLU A 36 1.85 -16.27 -0.79
N LEU A 37 1.34 -17.08 0.14
CA LEU A 37 1.02 -16.64 1.50
C LEU A 37 2.29 -16.23 2.26
N SER A 38 3.39 -16.96 2.09
CA SER A 38 4.69 -16.60 2.66
C SER A 38 5.18 -15.25 2.10
N ALA A 39 5.12 -15.07 0.78
CA ALA A 39 5.50 -13.82 0.12
C ALA A 39 4.64 -12.63 0.60
N ALA A 40 3.33 -12.81 0.71
CA ALA A 40 2.42 -11.79 1.22
C ALA A 40 2.73 -11.40 2.68
N LYS A 41 3.06 -12.38 3.54
CA LYS A 41 3.50 -12.12 4.92
C LYS A 41 4.78 -11.31 4.96
N SER A 42 5.79 -11.69 4.17
CA SER A 42 7.06 -10.97 4.09
C SER A 42 6.85 -9.53 3.63
N PHE A 43 6.03 -9.32 2.60
CA PHE A 43 5.69 -7.98 2.13
C PHE A 43 5.03 -7.13 3.21
N LEU A 44 4.10 -7.69 3.99
CA LEU A 44 3.44 -6.97 5.09
C LEU A 44 4.44 -6.57 6.19
N ILE A 45 5.36 -7.47 6.54
CA ILE A 45 6.41 -7.20 7.53
C ILE A 45 7.32 -6.07 7.05
N GLU A 46 7.78 -6.13 5.79
CA GLU A 46 8.60 -5.08 5.19
C GLU A 46 7.88 -3.73 5.12
N ASN A 47 6.60 -3.73 4.74
CA ASN A 47 5.80 -2.53 4.70
C ASN A 47 5.67 -1.89 6.09
N ARG A 48 5.40 -2.70 7.12
CA ARG A 48 5.37 -2.23 8.52
C ARG A 48 6.70 -1.64 8.95
N GLN A 49 7.82 -2.27 8.59
CA GLN A 49 9.15 -1.73 8.88
C GLN A 49 9.40 -0.39 8.19
N LYS A 50 9.02 -0.25 6.92
CA LYS A 50 9.13 1.03 6.17
C LYS A 50 8.29 2.12 6.83
N HIS A 51 7.07 1.80 7.23
CA HIS A 51 6.20 2.74 7.94
C HIS A 51 6.83 3.23 9.26
N LEU A 52 7.37 2.33 10.07
CA LEU A 52 8.07 2.70 11.31
C LEU A 52 9.29 3.59 11.04
N ARG A 53 10.07 3.31 9.98
CA ARG A 53 11.19 4.18 9.58
C ARG A 53 10.72 5.58 9.20
N LEU A 54 9.61 5.70 8.47
CA LEU A 54 9.03 7.01 8.12
C LEU A 54 8.55 7.78 9.35
N LEU A 55 7.86 7.11 10.29
CA LEU A 55 7.47 7.74 11.55
C LEU A 55 8.67 8.24 12.36
N ASN A 56 9.72 7.41 12.45
CA ASN A 56 10.96 7.81 13.14
C ASN A 56 11.66 8.97 12.45
N PHE A 57 11.67 8.99 11.12
CA PHE A 57 12.23 10.08 10.34
C PHE A 57 11.47 11.39 10.59
N ARG A 58 10.13 11.39 10.45
CA ARG A 58 9.24 12.49 10.82
C ARG A 58 9.53 13.00 12.24
N ASN A 59 9.61 12.11 13.22
CA ASN A 59 9.84 12.50 14.61
C ASN A 59 11.22 13.14 14.81
N THR A 60 12.22 12.67 14.06
CA THR A 60 13.56 13.25 14.08
C THR A 60 13.57 14.64 13.46
N LEU A 61 12.90 14.83 12.31
CA LEU A 61 12.70 16.17 11.72
C LEU A 61 11.95 17.10 12.68
N GLY A 62 10.88 16.61 13.31
CA GLY A 62 10.14 17.36 14.31
C GLY A 62 11.07 17.87 15.42
N ARG A 63 11.84 16.98 16.06
CA ARG A 63 12.79 17.35 17.12
C ARG A 63 13.85 18.35 16.66
N LEU A 64 14.41 18.19 15.45
CA LEU A 64 15.36 19.15 14.88
C LEU A 64 14.74 20.55 14.70
N LEU A 65 13.44 20.62 14.47
CA LEU A 65 12.68 21.85 14.27
C LEU A 65 11.98 22.36 15.54
N GLY A 66 12.14 21.67 16.68
CA GLY A 66 11.49 22.00 17.95
C GLY A 66 10.00 21.63 18.02
N ILE A 67 9.54 20.70 17.18
CA ILE A 67 8.15 20.22 17.10
C ILE A 67 8.08 18.82 17.70
N ASP A 68 7.24 18.63 18.72
CA ASP A 68 6.91 17.29 19.18
C ASP A 68 5.84 16.65 18.30
N ALA A 69 6.31 15.91 17.30
CA ALA A 69 5.46 15.27 16.32
C ALA A 69 4.53 14.21 16.95
N TRP A 70 4.77 13.68 18.16
CA TRP A 70 3.85 12.72 18.79
C TRP A 70 2.57 13.37 19.31
N LEU A 71 2.66 14.64 19.73
CA LEU A 71 1.56 15.37 20.38
C LEU A 71 0.77 16.23 19.39
N CYS A 72 1.33 16.50 18.21
CA CYS A 72 0.67 17.31 17.20
C CYS A 72 -0.25 16.47 16.29
N PRO A 73 -1.50 16.91 16.03
CA PRO A 73 -2.42 16.21 15.12
C PRO A 73 -1.98 16.29 13.65
N ASN A 74 -1.24 17.34 13.26
CA ASN A 74 -0.62 17.47 11.93
C ASN A 74 0.85 17.93 12.02
N PRO A 75 1.75 17.06 12.52
CA PRO A 75 3.21 17.19 12.44
C PRO A 75 3.79 17.71 11.10
N GLU A 76 3.32 17.17 9.97
CA GLU A 76 4.00 17.25 8.67
C GLU A 76 3.82 18.65 8.11
N ALA A 77 2.61 19.20 8.23
CA ALA A 77 2.33 20.57 7.86
C ALA A 77 3.19 21.55 8.66
N LEU A 78 3.35 21.34 9.97
CA LEU A 78 4.19 22.20 10.82
C LEU A 78 5.68 22.08 10.45
N ILE A 79 6.16 20.86 10.21
CA ILE A 79 7.53 20.59 9.75
C ILE A 79 7.78 21.31 8.41
N ILE A 80 6.88 21.15 7.44
CA ILE A 80 6.98 21.78 6.12
C ILE A 80 6.98 23.30 6.24
N GLN A 81 6.03 23.87 7.01
CA GLN A 81 5.93 25.30 7.24
C GLN A 81 7.21 25.86 7.86
N ARG A 82 7.77 25.17 8.86
CA ARG A 82 9.00 25.60 9.54
C ARG A 82 10.20 25.56 8.60
N ILE A 83 10.32 24.53 7.76
CA ILE A 83 11.36 24.43 6.73
C ILE A 83 11.23 25.58 5.73
N GLN A 84 10.02 25.86 5.24
CA GLN A 84 9.77 26.98 4.32
C GLN A 84 10.15 28.33 4.93
N GLN A 85 9.83 28.57 6.21
CA GLN A 85 10.26 29.77 6.92
C GLN A 85 11.78 29.91 6.98
N ILE A 86 12.49 28.83 7.32
CA ILE A 86 13.95 28.82 7.39
C ILE A 86 14.55 29.16 6.01
N LEU A 87 14.06 28.51 4.96
CA LEU A 87 14.51 28.75 3.59
C LEU A 87 14.26 30.19 3.14
N MET A 88 13.10 30.75 3.46
CA MET A 88 12.76 32.13 3.12
C MET A 88 13.66 33.12 3.86
N ASN A 89 13.85 32.94 5.17
CA ASN A 89 14.74 33.78 5.97
C ASN A 89 16.18 33.75 5.44
N TYR A 90 16.68 32.56 5.07
CA TYR A 90 18.00 32.41 4.47
C TYR A 90 18.12 33.17 3.14
N SER A 91 17.09 33.11 2.28
CA SER A 91 17.08 33.85 1.00
C SER A 91 17.06 35.38 1.19
N THR A 92 16.42 35.88 2.25
CA THR A 92 16.37 37.31 2.55
C THR A 92 17.65 37.85 3.19
N GLN A 93 18.39 37.03 3.94
CA GLN A 93 19.67 37.43 4.53
C GLN A 93 20.75 37.70 3.48
N GLY A 94 20.68 37.04 2.31
CA GLY A 94 21.55 37.33 1.16
C GLY A 94 21.29 38.67 0.47
N ARG A 95 20.16 39.35 0.75
CA ARG A 95 19.81 40.68 0.20
C ARG A 95 19.83 41.80 1.27
N GLY A 96 20.31 41.51 2.48
CA GLY A 96 20.02 42.31 3.67
C GLY A 96 21.08 43.32 4.13
N LEU A 97 22.07 43.72 3.31
CA LEU A 97 22.93 44.85 3.71
C LEU A 97 22.24 46.21 3.51
N TYR A 98 21.14 46.30 2.77
CA TYR A 98 20.40 47.54 2.54
C TYR A 98 18.90 47.32 2.24
N SER A 99 18.09 46.85 3.19
CA SER A 99 16.66 47.20 3.17
C SER A 99 16.00 47.00 4.52
N GLN A 100 15.30 48.04 4.99
CA GLN A 100 14.52 48.13 6.21
C GLN A 100 13.46 47.01 6.35
N PRO A 101 13.02 46.68 7.59
CA PRO A 101 12.05 45.62 7.81
C PRO A 101 10.65 46.08 7.37
N ILE A 102 10.10 45.45 6.33
CA ILE A 102 8.65 45.46 6.13
C ILE A 102 8.07 44.41 7.08
N ALA A 103 7.42 44.89 8.15
CA ALA A 103 6.50 44.08 8.93
C ALA A 103 5.31 43.70 8.04
N THR A 104 5.35 42.53 7.41
CA THR A 104 4.15 41.89 6.90
C THR A 104 3.48 41.16 8.06
N PRO A 105 2.32 41.62 8.57
CA PRO A 105 1.53 40.80 9.47
C PRO A 105 1.00 39.63 8.64
N PHE A 106 1.59 38.45 8.81
CA PHE A 106 0.94 37.22 8.35
C PHE A 106 -0.32 37.03 9.20
N PRO A 107 -1.49 36.78 8.59
CA PRO A 107 -2.67 36.46 9.35
C PRO A 107 -2.38 35.17 10.11
N THR A 108 -2.46 35.23 11.43
CA THR A 108 -2.68 34.05 12.25
C THR A 108 -4.03 33.52 11.81
N LEU A 109 -4.02 32.61 10.83
CA LEU A 109 -5.16 31.74 10.57
C LEU A 109 -5.33 30.93 11.85
N GLN A 110 -6.22 31.40 12.73
CA GLN A 110 -6.78 30.56 13.76
C GLN A 110 -7.25 29.29 13.06
N PRO A 111 -6.85 28.09 13.51
CA PRO A 111 -7.47 26.88 13.02
C PRO A 111 -8.93 26.93 13.47
N SER A 112 -9.81 27.33 12.53
CA SER A 112 -11.25 27.11 12.64
C SER A 112 -11.46 25.61 12.55
N PHE A 113 -11.41 24.93 13.68
CA PHE A 113 -11.81 23.54 13.78
C PHE A 113 -13.34 23.48 13.63
N SER A 114 -13.82 23.45 12.39
CA SER A 114 -15.12 22.87 12.12
C SER A 114 -14.94 21.37 12.24
N ALA A 115 -15.25 20.82 13.42
CA ALA A 115 -15.42 19.40 13.56
C ALA A 115 -16.57 19.00 12.62
N SER A 116 -16.25 18.34 11.50
CA SER A 116 -17.25 17.63 10.72
C SER A 116 -17.85 16.57 11.63
N GLN A 117 -19.01 16.87 12.22
CA GLN A 117 -19.79 15.88 12.94
C GLN A 117 -20.11 14.78 11.95
N LEU A 118 -19.43 13.64 12.09
CA LEU A 118 -19.84 12.43 11.41
C LEU A 118 -21.27 12.12 11.88
N PRO A 119 -22.20 11.78 10.96
CA PRO A 119 -23.53 11.36 11.36
C PRO A 119 -23.40 10.25 12.40
N ALA A 120 -23.94 10.48 13.59
CA ALA A 120 -24.03 9.44 14.60
C ALA A 120 -24.86 8.29 13.99
N LEU A 121 -24.29 7.09 13.95
CA LEU A 121 -25.04 5.88 13.63
C LEU A 121 -26.09 5.69 14.73
N THR A 122 -27.29 6.19 14.47
CA THR A 122 -28.47 5.86 15.26
C THR A 122 -28.73 4.37 15.04
N TYR A 123 -28.30 3.55 16.00
CA TYR A 123 -28.71 2.16 16.06
C TYR A 123 -30.20 2.14 16.41
N SER A 124 -31.05 2.18 15.39
CA SER A 124 -32.48 1.88 15.53
C SER A 124 -32.58 0.38 15.80
N LYS A 125 -32.60 0.06 17.09
CA LYS A 125 -33.14 -1.20 17.59
C LYS A 125 -34.65 -1.04 17.46
N ASP A 126 -35.26 -1.88 16.62
CA ASP A 126 -36.71 -2.19 16.51
C ASP A 126 -37.31 -1.90 15.11
N GLY A 127 -37.73 -2.97 14.41
CA GLY A 127 -38.78 -2.92 13.39
C GLY A 127 -38.46 -3.56 12.03
N PRO A 128 -39.40 -4.25 11.36
CA PRO A 128 -39.13 -5.42 10.51
C PRO A 128 -39.08 -5.14 8.99
N LEU A 129 -38.44 -6.10 8.30
CA LEU A 129 -38.54 -6.59 6.92
C LEU A 129 -39.22 -5.70 5.83
N ASP A 130 -38.53 -5.69 4.68
CA ASP A 130 -38.95 -5.23 3.34
C ASP A 130 -38.79 -3.74 3.02
N THR A 131 -37.79 -3.42 2.20
CA THR A 131 -37.94 -2.63 0.96
C THR A 131 -36.61 -2.59 0.20
N THR A 132 -36.65 -3.05 -1.04
CA THR A 132 -35.59 -3.04 -2.07
C THR A 132 -35.19 -1.62 -2.49
N ALA A 133 -33.88 -1.30 -2.44
CA ALA A 133 -33.27 -0.16 -3.16
C ALA A 133 -31.73 -0.37 -3.32
N PRO A 134 -31.06 0.30 -4.27
CA PRO A 134 -30.22 -0.38 -5.26
C PRO A 134 -28.75 -0.54 -4.88
N VAL A 135 -28.17 -1.61 -5.42
CA VAL A 135 -26.74 -1.93 -5.44
C VAL A 135 -26.01 -0.88 -6.27
N SER A 136 -25.10 -0.13 -5.64
CA SER A 136 -24.07 0.62 -6.35
C SER A 136 -22.78 0.67 -5.56
N ASN A 137 -21.69 0.32 -6.25
CA ASN A 137 -20.27 0.56 -5.96
C ASN A 137 -19.45 -0.66 -5.48
N THR A 138 -19.38 -1.69 -6.32
CA THR A 138 -18.17 -2.53 -6.41
C THR A 138 -17.06 -1.72 -7.08
N SER A 139 -16.09 -1.24 -6.30
CA SER A 139 -14.82 -0.74 -6.84
C SER A 139 -13.97 -1.94 -7.29
N THR A 140 -14.05 -2.29 -8.56
CA THR A 140 -13.14 -3.24 -9.21
C THR A 140 -11.77 -2.60 -9.34
N VAL A 141 -10.80 -3.03 -8.53
CA VAL A 141 -9.39 -2.62 -8.68
C VAL A 141 -8.78 -3.41 -9.85
N ASN A 142 -8.66 -2.75 -11.00
CA ASN A 142 -7.92 -3.28 -12.15
C ASN A 142 -6.41 -3.20 -11.88
N PHE A 143 -5.75 -4.35 -11.73
CA PHE A 143 -4.30 -4.43 -11.80
C PHE A 143 -3.86 -4.33 -13.27
N ALA A 144 -3.58 -3.12 -13.72
CA ALA A 144 -2.86 -2.92 -14.98
C ALA A 144 -1.41 -3.41 -14.80
N LYS A 145 -1.05 -4.48 -15.53
CA LYS A 145 0.35 -4.89 -15.74
C LYS A 145 1.11 -3.75 -16.42
N GLN A 146 1.94 -3.03 -15.68
CA GLN A 146 2.98 -2.20 -16.27
C GLN A 146 4.12 -3.09 -16.77
N ASN A 147 4.18 -3.26 -18.09
CA ASN A 147 5.40 -3.67 -18.79
C ASN A 147 6.41 -2.52 -18.71
N PRO A 148 7.66 -2.73 -18.28
CA PRO A 148 8.70 -1.74 -18.47
C PRO A 148 9.21 -1.80 -19.92
N SER A 149 8.76 -0.84 -20.73
CA SER A 149 9.43 -0.49 -21.98
C SER A 149 10.68 0.34 -21.69
N GLY A 150 11.86 -0.20 -22.01
CA GLY A 150 13.10 0.56 -22.09
C GLY A 150 14.06 -0.11 -23.10
N PRO A 151 14.80 0.65 -23.92
CA PRO A 151 15.38 0.14 -25.17
C PRO A 151 16.86 -0.26 -25.01
N TYR A 152 17.41 -0.77 -26.12
CA TYR A 152 18.81 -1.05 -26.45
C TYR A 152 19.25 -2.51 -26.39
N GLN A 153 19.04 -3.15 -27.55
CA GLN A 153 19.86 -4.22 -28.08
C GLN A 153 21.34 -3.81 -28.14
N SER A 154 22.23 -4.67 -27.65
CA SER A 154 23.57 -4.82 -28.20
C SER A 154 23.96 -6.29 -28.12
N ALA A 155 23.97 -6.96 -29.27
CA ALA A 155 24.38 -8.35 -29.44
C ALA A 155 25.90 -8.52 -29.27
N PRO A 156 26.39 -9.67 -28.75
CA PRO A 156 27.78 -10.05 -28.92
C PRO A 156 27.96 -10.76 -30.28
N LYS A 157 28.82 -10.21 -31.14
CA LYS A 157 29.36 -10.93 -32.31
C LYS A 157 30.35 -11.98 -31.81
N THR A 158 30.02 -13.25 -32.01
CA THR A 158 30.97 -14.35 -32.10
C THR A 158 31.86 -14.15 -33.32
N VAL A 159 33.17 -14.09 -33.13
CA VAL A 159 34.17 -14.24 -34.19
C VAL A 159 34.72 -15.66 -34.06
N SER A 160 34.55 -16.42 -35.15
CA SER A 160 35.27 -17.67 -35.41
C SER A 160 36.66 -17.39 -35.97
#